data_AF-G0NYH3-F1
#
_entry.id   AF-G0NYH3-F1
#
_cell.length_a   1.000
_cell.length_b   1.000
_cell.length_c   1.000
_cell.angle_alpha   90.00
_cell.angle_beta   90.00
_cell.angle_gamma   90.00
#
_symmetry.space_group_name_H-M   'P 1'
#
loop_
_entity.id
_entity.type
_entity.pdbx_description
1 polymer ?
#
loop_
_entity_poly.entity_id
_entity_poly.type
_entity_poly.pdbx_seq_one_letter_code
_entity_poly.pdbx_strand_id
1 'polypeptide(L)'
;MDLAARVMSVVGRTSLSESSTSPVNNCQKIGKVMDVSDGAFIGGFIPYDECRIRSEQLVKGALETSFLDMDEQISQDKQVWRLPGGCAVISVLVFLGKLYIANAGDCRAILVSSDGTKALSRDLTPSSERKRLQELAYRNPELIGNSFSRLEYSKKLTRSDLKSRVLYRDWFMDGWAVKTVNETDLRPSLISESSRKRRLLNTIGVSRGFGDHHLLTVDERLSIKPFLSAVPEISVTNLRDMNTLSDKDVVIVASDGLWDVLSNEDAGLIVRSTLGSTDSSDSSRYTQAAQDLIAAARGQQASGNLKRWVMNSGGHASYDDITVFVIPLKYCAAPPTNFEEEDDDEMLSLE
;
A
#
# COMPACT_ATOMS: atom_id res chain seq x y z
N MET A 1 24.17 -17.17 15.69
CA MET A 1 23.05 -16.22 15.71
C MET A 1 22.37 -16.33 14.35
N ASP A 2 21.33 -17.15 14.27
CA ASP A 2 20.57 -17.35 13.03
C ASP A 2 19.28 -16.53 13.18
N LEU A 3 19.41 -15.21 13.00
CA LEU A 3 18.30 -14.26 13.16
C LEU A 3 17.51 -14.21 11.86
N ALA A 4 16.78 -15.28 11.56
CA ALA A 4 16.01 -15.39 10.33
C ALA A 4 14.87 -14.35 10.28
N ALA A 5 15.12 -13.21 9.63
CA ALA A 5 14.08 -12.29 9.20
C ALA A 5 13.20 -13.01 8.16
N ARG A 6 11.91 -13.19 8.45
CA ARG A 6 10.95 -13.71 7.45
C ARG A 6 10.29 -12.54 6.75
N VAL A 7 10.74 -12.23 5.53
CA VAL A 7 9.98 -11.41 4.59
C VAL A 7 8.82 -12.26 4.07
N MET A 8 7.59 -11.93 4.45
CA MET A 8 6.46 -12.85 4.21
C MET A 8 5.65 -12.58 2.95
N SER A 9 5.79 -11.42 2.29
CA SER A 9 5.23 -11.18 0.96
C SER A 9 5.64 -9.81 0.41
N VAL A 10 5.81 -9.71 -0.92
CA VAL A 10 5.74 -8.47 -1.69
C VAL A 10 4.63 -8.65 -2.72
N VAL A 11 3.56 -7.85 -2.62
CA VAL A 11 2.55 -7.77 -3.68
C VAL A 11 2.90 -6.57 -4.54
N GLY A 12 3.22 -6.82 -5.82
CA GLY A 12 3.48 -5.79 -6.84
C GLY A 12 2.52 -5.93 -8.01
N ARG A 13 1.86 -4.84 -8.42
CA ARG A 13 1.01 -4.79 -9.62
C ARG A 13 1.56 -3.80 -10.64
N THR A 14 1.83 -4.22 -11.87
CA THR A 14 2.20 -3.32 -12.97
C THR A 14 0.97 -2.69 -13.63
N SER A 15 0.88 -1.35 -13.69
CA SER A 15 -0.10 -0.69 -14.54
C SER A 15 0.36 -0.66 -16.00
N LEU A 16 -0.21 -1.51 -16.85
CA LEU A 16 -0.01 -1.44 -18.31
C LEU A 16 -1.02 -0.45 -18.91
N SER A 17 -0.53 0.57 -19.61
CA SER A 17 -1.35 1.38 -20.52
C SER A 17 -1.54 0.60 -21.84
N GLU A 18 -2.78 0.31 -22.21
CA GLU A 18 -3.11 -0.36 -23.47
C GLU A 18 -2.73 0.51 -24.67
N SER A 19 -1.77 0.05 -25.49
CA SER A 19 -1.83 0.25 -26.95
C SER A 19 -0.98 -0.77 -27.71
N SER A 20 -1.69 -1.54 -28.55
CA SER A 20 -1.23 -2.35 -29.68
C SER A 20 -0.54 -3.70 -29.43
N THR A 21 -1.00 -4.66 -30.24
CA THR A 21 -0.80 -6.10 -30.26
C THR A 21 0.62 -6.54 -30.66
N SER A 22 1.24 -7.42 -29.88
CA SER A 22 2.34 -8.34 -30.26
C SER A 22 2.59 -9.37 -29.13
N PRO A 23 3.15 -10.56 -29.42
CA PRO A 23 2.83 -11.77 -28.67
C PRO A 23 3.52 -11.88 -27.32
N VAL A 24 2.82 -12.59 -26.44
CA VAL A 24 3.14 -13.04 -25.09
C VAL A 24 4.61 -13.44 -24.95
N ASN A 25 5.38 -12.63 -24.24
CA ASN A 25 6.58 -13.09 -23.54
C ASN A 25 6.26 -13.06 -22.05
N ASN A 26 6.39 -14.23 -21.41
CA ASN A 26 6.18 -14.44 -19.99
C ASN A 26 6.92 -13.39 -19.16
N CYS A 27 6.17 -12.49 -18.52
CA CYS A 27 6.69 -11.63 -17.47
C CYS A 27 6.95 -12.51 -16.24
N GLN A 28 8.21 -12.89 -16.02
CA GLN A 28 8.62 -13.54 -14.79
C GLN A 28 8.31 -12.60 -13.61
N LYS A 29 7.48 -13.08 -12.68
CA LYS A 29 7.34 -12.46 -11.36
C LYS A 29 8.71 -12.52 -10.68
N ILE A 30 9.44 -11.41 -10.68
CA ILE A 30 10.69 -11.28 -9.93
C ILE A 30 10.29 -11.06 -8.47
N GLY A 31 10.02 -12.16 -7.76
CA GLY A 31 10.08 -12.18 -6.30
C GLY A 31 11.55 -12.25 -5.92
N LYS A 32 12.18 -11.10 -5.66
CA LYS A 32 13.53 -11.08 -5.09
C LYS A 32 13.38 -11.12 -3.58
N VAL A 33 13.86 -12.20 -2.96
CA VAL A 33 14.15 -12.23 -1.53
C VAL A 33 15.32 -11.26 -1.33
N MET A 34 15.07 -10.15 -0.64
CA MET A 34 16.15 -9.28 -0.19
C MET A 34 16.75 -9.96 1.04
N ASP A 35 18.00 -10.38 0.89
CA ASP A 35 18.79 -10.92 1.98
C ASP A 35 19.13 -9.76 2.93
N VAL A 36 18.51 -9.73 4.10
CA VAL A 36 18.87 -8.79 5.18
C VAL A 36 20.04 -9.37 5.98
N SER A 37 21.03 -9.93 5.28
CA SER A 37 22.14 -10.67 5.88
C SER A 37 23.51 -10.10 5.52
N ASP A 38 23.59 -8.86 5.06
CA ASP A 38 24.87 -8.12 5.13
C ASP A 38 24.90 -7.34 6.44
N GLY A 39 24.92 -8.08 7.55
CA GLY A 39 25.17 -7.58 8.91
C GLY A 39 26.60 -7.04 9.12
N ALA A 40 27.27 -6.56 8.07
CA ALA A 40 28.68 -6.18 8.06
C ALA A 40 28.92 -4.66 7.99
N PHE A 41 27.92 -3.79 8.18
CA PHE A 41 28.12 -2.34 7.96
C PHE A 41 27.57 -1.37 9.02
N ILE A 42 27.29 -1.82 10.25
CA ILE A 42 26.85 -0.92 11.34
C ILE A 42 27.89 -0.80 12.47
N GLY A 43 29.17 -1.03 12.16
CA GLY A 43 30.26 -1.02 13.15
C GLY A 43 31.00 0.31 13.33
N GLY A 44 30.60 1.42 12.67
CA GLY A 44 31.49 2.60 12.63
C GLY A 44 30.86 3.98 12.52
N PHE A 45 29.54 4.13 12.66
CA PHE A 45 28.87 5.42 12.37
C PHE A 45 27.90 5.91 13.45
N ILE A 46 28.02 5.43 14.70
CA ILE A 46 27.29 6.02 15.82
C ILE A 46 28.20 7.07 16.47
N PRO A 47 27.96 8.38 16.26
CA PRO A 47 28.68 9.41 17.00
C PRO A 47 28.44 9.21 18.51
N TYR A 48 29.54 9.24 19.25
CA TYR A 48 29.64 9.07 20.69
C TYR A 48 29.09 10.34 21.38
N ASP A 49 27.77 10.54 21.33
CA ASP A 49 27.04 11.50 22.19
C ASP A 49 25.54 11.12 22.21
N GLU A 50 25.13 10.49 23.31
CA GLU A 50 23.77 10.33 23.90
C GLU A 50 22.51 10.14 23.02
N CYS A 51 22.60 9.80 21.74
CA CYS A 51 21.42 9.48 20.93
C CYS A 51 21.05 8.00 21.06
N ARG A 52 20.13 7.65 21.98
CA ARG A 52 19.59 6.29 22.11
C ARG A 52 18.60 5.99 20.99
N ILE A 53 19.05 5.29 19.94
CA ILE A 53 18.21 4.83 18.82
C ILE A 53 17.58 3.48 19.19
N ARG A 54 16.24 3.37 19.16
CA ARG A 54 15.54 2.10 19.42
C ARG A 54 15.65 1.16 18.21
N SER A 55 15.67 -0.16 18.46
CA SER A 55 15.67 -1.19 17.41
C SER A 55 14.56 -1.00 16.38
N GLU A 56 13.37 -0.57 16.81
CA GLU A 56 12.25 -0.25 15.93
C GLU A 56 12.55 0.89 14.95
N GLN A 57 13.28 1.92 15.38
CA GLN A 57 13.67 3.03 14.51
C GLN A 57 14.71 2.59 13.48
N LEU A 58 15.62 1.70 13.85
CA LEU A 58 16.58 1.09 12.92
C LEU A 58 15.86 0.27 11.85
N VAL A 59 14.89 -0.57 12.24
CA VAL A 59 14.11 -1.40 11.29
C VAL A 59 13.26 -0.52 10.37
N LYS A 60 12.63 0.53 10.90
CA LYS A 60 11.88 1.52 10.10
C LYS A 60 12.78 2.19 9.06
N GLY A 61 13.92 2.71 9.50
CA GLY A 61 14.90 3.34 8.60
C GLY A 61 15.39 2.38 7.52
N ALA A 62 15.70 1.13 7.88
CA ALA A 62 16.12 0.12 6.91
C ALA A 62 15.05 -0.19 5.86
N LEU A 63 13.77 -0.29 6.26
CA LEU A 63 12.64 -0.48 5.34
C LEU A 63 12.44 0.73 4.43
N GLU A 64 12.48 1.95 4.98
CA GLU A 64 12.37 3.19 4.20
C GLU A 64 13.48 3.31 3.16
N THR A 65 14.74 3.08 3.55
CA THR A 65 15.89 3.09 2.66
C THR A 65 15.78 2.00 1.60
N SER A 66 15.40 0.78 1.97
CA SER A 66 15.26 -0.34 1.02
C SER A 66 14.20 -0.07 -0.05
N PHE A 67 13.11 0.61 0.30
CA PHE A 67 12.09 1.01 -0.68
C PHE A 67 12.60 2.06 -1.66
N LEU A 68 13.39 3.04 -1.17
CA LEU A 68 14.02 4.04 -2.03
C LEU A 68 15.09 3.43 -2.95
N ASP A 69 15.96 2.60 -2.40
CA ASP A 69 17.03 1.93 -3.14
C ASP A 69 16.47 1.03 -4.24
N MET A 70 15.38 0.31 -3.95
CA MET A 70 14.68 -0.51 -4.94
C MET A 70 14.07 0.34 -6.06
N ASP A 71 13.41 1.46 -5.73
CA ASP A 71 12.82 2.35 -6.73
C ASP A 71 13.87 3.02 -7.62
N GLU A 72 15.01 3.40 -7.03
CA GLU A 72 16.17 3.93 -7.75
C GLU A 72 16.79 2.85 -8.65
N GLN A 73 16.95 1.62 -8.17
CA GLN A 73 17.39 0.49 -8.98
C GLN A 73 16.44 0.26 -10.17
N ILE A 74 15.12 0.33 -9.97
CA ILE A 74 14.13 0.25 -11.05
C ILE A 74 14.33 1.39 -12.07
N SER A 75 14.66 2.59 -11.62
CA SER A 75 14.98 3.73 -12.50
C SER A 75 16.20 3.45 -13.39
N GLN A 76 17.24 2.87 -12.81
CA GLN A 76 18.50 2.56 -13.49
C GLN A 76 18.36 1.38 -14.46
N ASP A 77 17.79 0.27 -14.01
CA ASP A 77 17.58 -0.96 -14.81
C ASP A 77 16.70 -0.68 -16.03
N LYS A 78 15.79 0.28 -15.93
CA LYS A 78 14.95 0.70 -17.06
C LYS A 78 15.76 1.23 -18.25
N GLN A 79 16.92 1.87 -18.04
CA GLN A 79 17.75 2.34 -19.15
C GLN A 79 18.22 1.17 -20.04
N VAL A 80 18.35 -0.01 -19.44
CA VAL A 80 18.76 -1.25 -20.11
C VAL A 80 17.56 -1.97 -20.70
N TRP A 81 16.45 -2.09 -19.94
CA TRP A 81 15.36 -3.01 -20.25
C TRP A 81 14.07 -2.37 -20.81
N ARG A 82 14.00 -1.03 -20.86
CA ARG A 82 12.80 -0.26 -21.28
C ARG A 82 11.50 -0.72 -20.62
N LEU A 83 11.54 -1.08 -19.35
CA LEU A 83 10.37 -1.53 -18.61
C LEU A 83 9.44 -0.34 -18.30
N PRO A 84 8.22 -0.27 -18.87
CA PRO A 84 7.25 0.75 -18.53
C PRO A 84 6.47 0.35 -17.27
N GLY A 85 5.88 1.35 -16.61
CA GLY A 85 4.96 1.18 -15.51
C GLY A 85 5.59 1.29 -14.13
N GLY A 86 4.72 1.19 -13.13
CA GLY A 86 5.06 1.16 -11.72
C GLY A 86 4.21 0.15 -10.98
N CYS A 87 4.44 0.03 -9.68
CA CYS A 87 3.66 -0.87 -8.84
C CYS A 87 3.37 -0.31 -7.45
N ALA A 88 2.15 -0.62 -6.98
CA ALA A 88 1.85 -0.58 -5.55
C ALA A 88 2.62 -1.71 -4.86
N VAL A 89 3.12 -1.44 -3.65
CA VAL A 89 3.96 -2.35 -2.89
C VAL A 89 3.51 -2.41 -1.45
N ILE A 90 3.35 -3.61 -0.91
CA ILE A 90 3.21 -3.83 0.52
C ILE A 90 4.15 -4.95 0.95
N SER A 91 4.84 -4.74 2.07
CA SER A 91 5.73 -5.74 2.67
C SER A 91 5.34 -6.01 4.11
N VAL A 92 5.51 -7.27 4.51
CA VAL A 92 5.26 -7.75 5.87
C VAL A 92 6.51 -8.39 6.42
N LEU A 93 7.00 -7.87 7.53
CA LEU A 93 8.19 -8.33 8.22
C LEU A 93 7.85 -8.65 9.68
N VAL A 94 8.21 -9.84 10.13
CA VAL A 94 8.19 -10.18 11.56
C VAL A 94 9.63 -10.21 12.06
N PHE A 95 9.94 -9.34 13.01
CA PHE A 95 11.29 -9.15 13.52
C PHE A 95 11.25 -8.69 14.97
N LEU A 96 12.09 -9.28 15.84
CA LEU A 96 12.17 -8.96 17.27
C LEU A 96 10.80 -8.91 17.99
N GLY A 97 9.95 -9.91 17.74
CA GLY A 97 8.62 -9.98 18.35
C GLY A 97 7.62 -8.92 17.87
N LYS A 98 7.95 -8.17 16.81
CA LYS A 98 7.10 -7.13 16.23
C LYS A 98 6.75 -7.46 14.79
N LEU A 99 5.54 -7.07 14.39
CA LEU A 99 5.03 -7.13 13.03
C LEU A 99 5.12 -5.73 12.41
N TYR A 100 5.91 -5.60 11.35
CA TYR A 100 6.08 -4.39 10.57
C TYR A 100 5.33 -4.55 9.25
N ILE A 101 4.49 -3.56 8.93
CA ILE A 101 3.83 -3.45 7.63
C ILE A 101 4.31 -2.17 6.97
N ALA A 102 5.05 -2.29 5.87
CA ALA A 102 5.46 -1.14 5.07
C ALA A 102 4.64 -1.10 3.77
N ASN A 103 3.81 -0.07 3.59
CA ASN A 103 2.89 0.07 2.47
C ASN A 103 3.21 1.31 1.61
N ALA A 104 3.31 1.13 0.31
CA ALA A 104 3.49 2.16 -0.71
C ALA A 104 2.52 1.88 -1.87
N GLY A 105 1.25 2.27 -1.72
CA GLY A 105 0.22 2.10 -2.74
C GLY A 105 -1.15 1.81 -2.14
N ASP A 106 -2.02 1.15 -2.91
CA ASP A 106 -3.40 0.80 -2.56
C ASP A 106 -3.59 -0.70 -2.26
N CYS A 107 -2.49 -1.44 -2.05
CA CYS A 107 -2.54 -2.71 -1.35
C CYS A 107 -2.86 -2.49 0.13
N ARG A 108 -3.43 -3.51 0.79
CA ARG A 108 -3.81 -3.41 2.21
C ARG A 108 -3.49 -4.69 2.98
N ALA A 109 -3.11 -4.49 4.24
CA ALA A 109 -2.95 -5.55 5.23
C ALA A 109 -3.91 -5.34 6.41
N ILE A 110 -4.53 -6.43 6.86
CA ILE A 110 -5.40 -6.45 8.04
C ILE A 110 -5.04 -7.63 8.94
N LEU A 111 -5.23 -7.46 10.25
CA LEU A 111 -5.15 -8.51 11.26
C LEU A 111 -6.56 -9.07 11.48
N VAL A 112 -6.68 -10.38 11.46
CA VAL A 112 -7.88 -11.12 11.83
C VAL A 112 -7.55 -11.98 13.04
N SER A 113 -8.33 -11.79 14.10
CA SER A 113 -8.18 -12.51 15.37
C SER A 113 -9.55 -12.91 15.94
N SER A 114 -9.55 -13.58 17.09
CA SER A 114 -10.77 -13.81 17.88
C SER A 114 -11.50 -12.52 18.24
N ASP A 115 -10.75 -11.45 18.47
CA ASP A 115 -11.27 -10.18 18.98
C ASP A 115 -11.84 -9.29 17.87
N GLY A 116 -11.69 -9.72 16.62
CA GLY A 116 -12.25 -9.07 15.44
C GLY A 116 -11.21 -8.84 14.35
N THR A 117 -11.50 -7.84 13.51
CA THR A 117 -10.65 -7.44 12.40
C THR A 117 -10.08 -6.05 12.66
N LYS A 118 -8.76 -5.87 12.48
CA LYS A 118 -8.06 -4.60 12.67
C LYS A 118 -7.24 -4.25 11.44
N ALA A 119 -7.36 -3.02 10.95
CA ALA A 119 -6.51 -2.54 9.86
C ALA A 119 -5.07 -2.39 10.33
N LEU A 120 -4.12 -2.95 9.56
CA LEU A 120 -2.68 -2.78 9.80
C LEU A 120 -2.04 -1.80 8.82
N SER A 121 -2.65 -1.56 7.66
CA SER A 121 -2.28 -0.47 6.76
C SER A 121 -3.52 0.25 6.24
N ARG A 122 -3.29 1.41 5.63
CA ARG A 122 -4.29 2.17 4.88
C ARG A 122 -3.86 2.32 3.42
N ASP A 123 -4.81 2.54 2.53
CA ASP A 123 -4.54 2.77 1.12
C ASP A 123 -3.97 4.18 0.92
N LEU A 124 -2.89 4.28 0.15
CA LEU A 124 -2.18 5.53 -0.15
C LEU A 124 -2.58 6.05 -1.53
N THR A 125 -3.82 6.51 -1.61
CA THR A 125 -4.45 7.06 -2.82
C THR A 125 -4.33 8.58 -2.86
N PRO A 126 -4.58 9.23 -4.02
CA PRO A 126 -4.65 10.68 -4.10
C PRO A 126 -5.65 11.30 -3.13
N SER A 127 -6.74 10.60 -2.82
CA SER A 127 -7.73 11.04 -1.83
C SER A 127 -7.18 11.04 -0.41
N SER A 128 -6.57 9.93 0.02
CA SER A 128 -6.07 9.78 1.40
C SER A 128 -4.81 10.61 1.66
N GLU A 129 -4.06 10.95 0.61
CA GLU A 129 -2.84 11.75 0.68
C GLU A 129 -3.03 13.19 0.14
N ARG A 130 -4.29 13.65 0.06
CA ARG A 130 -4.65 14.97 -0.49
C ARG A 130 -3.79 16.10 0.06
N LYS A 131 -3.66 16.19 1.38
CA LYS A 131 -2.89 17.27 2.02
C LYS A 131 -1.43 17.27 1.57
N ARG A 132 -0.77 16.10 1.59
CA ARG A 132 0.62 15.95 1.14
C ARG A 132 0.79 16.38 -0.32
N LEU A 133 -0.10 15.92 -1.20
CA LEU A 133 -0.04 16.23 -2.63
C LEU A 133 -0.27 17.73 -2.92
N GLN A 134 -1.26 18.33 -2.24
CA GLN A 134 -1.53 19.76 -2.37
C GLN A 134 -0.42 20.63 -1.76
N GLU A 135 0.18 20.18 -0.65
CA GLU A 135 1.31 20.86 -0.02
C GLU A 135 2.55 20.83 -0.93
N LEU A 136 2.82 19.69 -1.57
CA LEU A 136 3.88 19.58 -2.57
C LEU A 136 3.65 20.55 -3.74
N ALA A 137 2.43 20.59 -4.29
CA ALA A 137 2.08 21.55 -5.35
C ALA A 137 2.10 23.02 -4.88
N TYR A 138 1.88 23.27 -3.59
CA TYR A 138 1.98 24.61 -2.98
C TYR A 138 3.44 25.05 -2.85
N ARG A 139 4.32 24.15 -2.39
CA ARG A 139 5.77 24.42 -2.28
C ARG A 139 6.46 24.49 -3.64
N ASN A 140 5.96 23.73 -4.62
CA ASN A 140 6.54 23.60 -5.96
C ASN A 140 5.48 23.83 -7.06
N PRO A 141 5.03 25.07 -7.28
CA PRO A 141 3.98 25.39 -8.26
C PRO A 141 4.32 24.97 -9.70
N GLU A 142 5.61 24.89 -10.04
CA GLU A 142 6.12 24.44 -11.33
C GLU A 142 5.73 22.99 -11.66
N LEU A 143 5.52 22.14 -10.65
CA LEU A 143 5.16 20.74 -10.86
C LEU A 143 3.75 20.55 -11.44
N ILE A 144 2.86 21.52 -11.21
CA ILE A 144 1.50 21.53 -11.79
C ILE A 144 1.33 22.59 -12.88
N GLY A 145 2.27 23.52 -12.97
CA GLY A 145 2.29 24.62 -13.92
C GLY A 145 0.97 25.38 -13.99
N ASN A 146 0.56 25.73 -15.21
CA ASN A 146 -0.76 26.33 -15.48
C ASN A 146 -1.81 25.30 -15.89
N SER A 147 -1.50 24.01 -15.84
CA SER A 147 -2.36 22.93 -16.31
C SER A 147 -3.38 22.48 -15.26
N PHE A 148 -3.02 22.55 -13.97
CA PHE A 148 -3.88 22.08 -12.88
C PHE A 148 -4.05 23.13 -11.78
N SER A 149 -5.14 23.00 -11.04
CA SER A 149 -5.38 23.71 -9.78
C SER A 149 -5.01 22.79 -8.62
N ARG A 150 -4.20 23.28 -7.67
CA ARG A 150 -4.00 22.55 -6.40
C ARG A 150 -5.27 22.52 -5.56
N LEU A 151 -6.14 23.53 -5.69
CA LEU A 151 -7.34 23.67 -4.86
C LEU A 151 -8.39 22.63 -5.24
N GLU A 152 -9.08 22.11 -4.22
CA GLU A 152 -10.26 21.26 -4.41
C GLU A 152 -11.52 22.08 -4.19
N TYR A 153 -12.53 21.86 -5.03
CA TYR A 153 -13.82 22.54 -4.99
C TYR A 153 -14.94 21.56 -4.69
N SER A 154 -16.04 22.05 -4.12
CA SER A 154 -17.23 21.21 -3.83
C SER A 154 -17.95 20.69 -5.08
N LYS A 155 -17.61 21.22 -6.25
CA LYS A 155 -18.13 20.82 -7.56
C LYS A 155 -17.14 21.19 -8.65
N LYS A 156 -17.27 20.54 -9.82
CA LYS A 156 -16.57 20.96 -11.03
C LYS A 156 -16.93 22.40 -11.39
N LEU A 157 -15.90 23.22 -11.58
CA LEU A 157 -16.09 24.61 -12.00
C LEU A 157 -16.14 24.74 -13.51
N THR A 158 -17.00 25.64 -13.97
CA THR A 158 -17.21 25.98 -15.37
C THR A 158 -17.17 27.50 -15.55
N ARG A 159 -17.14 27.97 -16.80
CA ARG A 159 -17.16 29.41 -17.08
C ARG A 159 -18.39 30.14 -16.51
N SER A 160 -19.53 29.45 -16.34
CA SER A 160 -20.72 30.05 -15.72
C SER A 160 -20.55 30.29 -14.21
N ASP A 161 -19.56 29.67 -13.58
CA ASP A 161 -19.27 29.86 -12.15
C ASP A 161 -18.37 31.07 -11.89
N LEU A 162 -17.82 31.74 -12.91
CA LEU A 162 -16.97 32.91 -12.74
C LEU A 162 -17.67 33.99 -11.91
N LYS A 163 -16.94 34.57 -10.96
CA LYS A 163 -17.43 35.57 -9.99
C LYS A 163 -18.50 35.05 -9.01
N SER A 164 -18.90 33.79 -9.09
CA SER A 164 -19.76 33.16 -8.08
C SER A 164 -18.96 32.75 -6.84
N ARG A 165 -19.66 32.54 -5.72
CA ARG A 165 -19.06 32.01 -4.49
C ARG A 165 -19.17 30.49 -4.49
N VAL A 166 -18.05 29.80 -4.26
CA VAL A 166 -17.99 28.34 -4.15
C VAL A 166 -17.24 27.92 -2.89
N LEU A 167 -17.51 26.70 -2.42
CA LEU A 167 -16.74 26.07 -1.37
C LEU A 167 -15.45 25.50 -1.95
N TYR A 168 -14.33 25.78 -1.29
CA TYR A 168 -13.02 25.26 -1.64
C TYR A 168 -12.25 24.80 -0.40
N ARG A 169 -11.20 24.00 -0.61
CA ARG A 169 -10.23 23.65 0.42
C ARG A 169 -8.82 23.48 -0.15
N ASP A 170 -7.84 23.78 0.70
CA ASP A 170 -6.40 23.70 0.38
C ASP A 170 -5.69 22.72 1.33
N TRP A 171 -4.38 22.56 1.18
CA TRP A 171 -3.55 21.56 1.88
C TRP A 171 -3.65 21.61 3.41
N PHE A 172 -3.76 22.80 4.00
CA PHE A 172 -3.84 22.98 5.47
C PHE A 172 -5.25 22.81 6.04
N MET A 173 -6.27 22.72 5.18
CA MET A 173 -7.68 22.70 5.59
C MET A 173 -8.21 21.27 5.70
N ASP A 174 -8.94 20.96 6.78
CA ASP A 174 -9.83 19.79 6.85
C ASP A 174 -11.28 20.15 6.45
N GLY A 175 -11.70 21.38 6.78
CA GLY A 175 -13.01 21.93 6.43
C GLY A 175 -13.06 22.64 5.08
N TRP A 176 -14.21 23.27 4.80
CA TRP A 176 -14.45 24.07 3.60
C TRP A 176 -14.46 25.56 3.93
N ALA A 177 -13.87 26.37 3.05
CA ALA A 177 -13.97 27.82 3.08
C ALA A 177 -14.67 28.34 1.81
N VAL A 178 -15.07 29.61 1.80
CA VAL A 178 -15.72 30.22 0.64
C VAL A 178 -14.73 31.09 -0.13
N LYS A 179 -14.70 30.94 -1.46
CA LYS A 179 -13.92 31.77 -2.37
C LYS A 179 -14.79 32.24 -3.54
N THR A 180 -14.45 33.41 -4.09
CA THR A 180 -15.00 33.88 -5.36
C THR A 180 -14.20 33.32 -6.52
N VAL A 181 -14.86 32.61 -7.43
CA VAL A 181 -14.23 31.91 -8.56
C VAL A 181 -13.60 32.89 -9.54
N ASN A 182 -12.35 32.62 -9.93
CA ASN A 182 -11.63 33.33 -10.99
C ASN A 182 -11.21 32.37 -12.13
N GLU A 183 -10.60 32.91 -13.19
CA GLU A 183 -10.23 32.13 -14.38
C GLU A 183 -9.24 30.99 -14.08
N THR A 184 -8.31 31.18 -13.14
CA THR A 184 -7.33 30.14 -12.77
C THR A 184 -7.96 28.97 -12.02
N ASP A 185 -9.14 29.18 -11.44
CA ASP A 185 -9.88 28.16 -10.70
C ASP A 185 -10.61 27.18 -11.63
N LEU A 186 -10.78 27.54 -12.91
CA LEU A 186 -11.40 26.67 -13.92
C LEU A 186 -10.47 25.55 -14.41
N ARG A 187 -9.21 25.54 -13.96
CA ARG A 187 -8.25 24.49 -14.26
C ARG A 187 -8.68 23.18 -13.59
N PRO A 188 -8.45 22.02 -14.22
CA PRO A 188 -8.67 20.73 -13.58
C PRO A 188 -7.98 20.62 -12.23
N SER A 189 -8.67 20.05 -11.24
CA SER A 189 -8.10 19.79 -9.91
C SER A 189 -6.94 18.80 -9.99
N LEU A 190 -5.92 19.00 -9.15
CA LEU A 190 -4.76 18.10 -8.96
C LEU A 190 -5.21 16.65 -8.69
N ILE A 191 -6.32 16.50 -7.96
CA ILE A 191 -6.96 15.22 -7.70
C ILE A 191 -8.32 15.24 -8.40
N SER A 192 -8.56 14.25 -9.25
CA SER A 192 -9.78 14.21 -10.06
C SER A 192 -11.04 14.04 -9.22
N GLU A 193 -12.16 14.56 -9.74
CA GLU A 193 -13.45 14.60 -9.05
C GLU A 193 -14.30 13.32 -9.25
N SER A 194 -13.71 12.25 -9.78
CA SER A 194 -14.44 10.98 -10.04
C SER A 194 -14.93 10.35 -8.73
N SER A 195 -16.17 9.86 -8.75
CA SER A 195 -16.81 9.20 -7.61
C SER A 195 -16.31 7.78 -7.35
N ARG A 196 -15.68 7.12 -8.33
CA ARG A 196 -15.27 5.70 -8.22
C ARG A 196 -13.82 5.52 -7.81
N LYS A 197 -12.89 6.11 -8.57
CA LYS A 197 -11.46 6.16 -8.24
C LYS A 197 -10.91 7.53 -8.63
N ARG A 198 -10.43 8.29 -7.64
CA ARG A 198 -9.78 9.58 -7.87
C ARG A 198 -8.37 9.36 -8.40
N ARG A 199 -7.98 10.18 -9.38
CA ARG A 199 -6.67 10.10 -10.03
C ARG A 199 -5.89 11.37 -9.79
N LEU A 200 -4.60 11.21 -9.52
CA LEU A 200 -3.64 12.30 -9.47
C LEU A 200 -3.35 12.76 -10.90
N LEU A 201 -3.49 14.06 -11.15
CA LEU A 201 -3.28 14.72 -12.44
C LEU A 201 -4.05 14.06 -13.60
N ASN A 202 -5.20 13.45 -13.28
CA ASN A 202 -6.00 12.61 -14.19
C ASN A 202 -5.28 11.36 -14.75
N THR A 203 -4.10 11.00 -14.22
CA THR A 203 -3.28 9.91 -14.74
C THR A 203 -3.35 8.66 -13.86
N ILE A 204 -2.88 8.73 -12.61
CA ILE A 204 -2.64 7.55 -11.77
C ILE A 204 -3.56 7.49 -10.54
N GLY A 205 -3.95 6.27 -10.13
CA GLY A 205 -4.87 6.04 -9.00
C GLY A 205 -4.20 5.91 -7.63
N VAL A 206 -2.87 5.87 -7.58
CA VAL A 206 -2.06 5.78 -6.36
C VAL A 206 -1.20 7.02 -6.19
N SER A 207 -0.80 7.30 -4.94
CA SER A 207 0.08 8.43 -4.60
C SER A 207 1.48 7.98 -4.14
N ARG A 208 1.65 6.67 -3.94
CA ARG A 208 2.92 6.02 -3.60
C ARG A 208 3.06 4.69 -4.36
N GLY A 209 4.30 4.27 -4.57
CA GLY A 209 4.64 3.05 -5.30
C GLY A 209 6.01 3.15 -5.96
N PHE A 210 6.48 2.03 -6.50
CA PHE A 210 7.72 1.97 -7.27
C PHE A 210 7.48 2.25 -8.75
N GLY A 211 8.53 2.60 -9.48
CA GLY A 211 8.51 2.78 -10.93
C GLY A 211 7.84 4.08 -11.36
N ASP A 212 7.21 4.05 -12.55
CA ASP A 212 6.55 5.20 -13.18
C ASP A 212 7.43 6.47 -13.32
N HIS A 213 8.76 6.28 -13.35
CA HIS A 213 9.77 7.34 -13.45
C HIS A 213 9.61 8.26 -14.67
N HIS A 214 8.96 7.77 -15.73
CA HIS A 214 8.70 8.54 -16.97
C HIS A 214 7.20 8.68 -17.25
N LEU A 215 6.34 8.36 -16.28
CA LEU A 215 4.92 8.52 -16.47
C LEU A 215 4.62 10.02 -16.54
N LEU A 216 4.02 10.44 -17.65
CA LEU A 216 3.60 11.81 -17.88
C LEU A 216 2.08 11.91 -17.78
N THR A 217 1.59 13.14 -17.64
CA THR A 217 0.19 13.46 -17.88
C THR A 217 -0.22 13.14 -19.32
N VAL A 218 -1.53 13.02 -19.57
CA VAL A 218 -2.07 12.70 -20.90
C VAL A 218 -1.67 13.72 -21.98
N ASP A 219 -1.43 14.97 -21.58
CA ASP A 219 -0.92 16.02 -22.47
C ASP A 219 0.61 16.00 -22.65
N GLU A 220 1.30 15.03 -22.03
CA GLU A 220 2.74 14.79 -22.04
C GLU A 220 3.57 15.95 -21.46
N ARG A 221 2.96 16.81 -20.65
CA ARG A 221 3.62 18.04 -20.14
C ARG A 221 4.23 17.90 -18.76
N LEU A 222 3.62 17.10 -17.89
CA LEU A 222 3.99 17.05 -16.48
C LEU A 222 4.38 15.63 -16.08
N SER A 223 5.50 15.52 -15.36
CA SER A 223 5.91 14.25 -14.78
C SER A 223 5.09 13.92 -13.54
N ILE A 224 4.66 12.67 -13.43
CA ILE A 224 3.93 12.15 -12.27
C ILE A 224 4.89 11.83 -11.12
N LYS A 225 6.13 11.42 -11.42
CA LYS A 225 7.07 10.90 -10.43
C LYS A 225 7.30 11.82 -9.21
N PRO A 226 7.41 13.16 -9.36
CA PRO A 226 7.54 14.05 -8.20
C PRO A 226 6.43 13.89 -7.15
N PHE A 227 5.22 13.50 -7.56
CA PHE A 227 4.09 13.28 -6.67
C PHE A 227 3.97 11.82 -6.18
N LEU A 228 4.54 10.86 -6.93
CA LEU A 228 4.52 9.43 -6.66
C LEU A 228 5.74 9.01 -5.83
N SER A 229 5.57 8.96 -4.50
CA SER A 229 6.67 8.63 -3.58
C SER A 229 6.86 7.12 -3.44
N ALA A 230 8.10 6.66 -3.46
CA ALA A 230 8.44 5.27 -3.09
C ALA A 230 8.52 5.05 -1.57
N VAL A 231 8.53 6.12 -0.76
CA VAL A 231 8.65 6.01 0.70
C VAL A 231 7.39 5.36 1.29
N PRO A 232 7.51 4.23 2.00
CA PRO A 232 6.36 3.55 2.56
C PRO A 232 5.79 4.29 3.78
N GLU A 233 4.53 4.01 4.10
CA GLU A 233 4.01 4.18 5.46
C GLU A 233 4.24 2.89 6.24
N ILE A 234 4.89 3.00 7.40
CA ILE A 234 5.23 1.85 8.24
C ILE A 234 4.36 1.85 9.51
N SER A 235 3.59 0.78 9.68
CA SER A 235 2.94 0.48 10.95
C SER A 235 3.68 -0.64 11.67
N VAL A 236 3.64 -0.59 13.00
CA VAL A 236 4.29 -1.58 13.87
C VAL A 236 3.27 -2.07 14.89
N THR A 237 3.14 -3.39 14.99
CA THR A 237 2.32 -4.05 16.00
C THR A 237 3.22 -4.96 16.82
N ASN A 238 3.21 -4.78 18.14
CA ASN A 238 3.92 -5.70 19.03
C ASN A 238 3.14 -7.00 19.12
N LEU A 239 3.74 -8.12 18.71
CA LEU A 239 3.09 -9.43 18.78
C LEU A 239 3.03 -9.95 20.22
N ARG A 240 3.89 -9.44 21.12
CA ARG A 240 3.87 -9.79 22.54
C ARG A 240 2.69 -9.20 23.30
N ASP A 241 2.12 -8.10 22.81
CA ASP A 241 0.92 -7.48 23.39
C ASP A 241 -0.34 -8.28 23.06
N MET A 242 -0.28 -9.16 22.06
CA MET A 242 -1.35 -10.07 21.73
C MET A 242 -1.30 -11.24 22.72
N ASN A 243 -2.45 -11.62 23.28
CA ASN A 243 -2.60 -12.87 24.03
C ASN A 243 -2.07 -14.08 23.22
N THR A 244 -1.95 -15.25 23.85
CA THR A 244 -1.48 -16.49 23.22
C THR A 244 -2.01 -16.66 21.79
N LEU A 245 -1.13 -16.42 20.80
CA LEU A 245 -1.48 -16.46 19.39
C LEU A 245 -1.99 -17.86 19.01
N SER A 246 -3.19 -17.90 18.46
CA SER A 246 -3.83 -19.10 17.97
C SER A 246 -3.54 -19.32 16.48
N ASP A 247 -3.82 -20.53 16.01
CA ASP A 247 -3.80 -20.90 14.60
C ASP A 247 -4.86 -20.16 13.76
N LYS A 248 -5.74 -19.38 14.40
CA LYS A 248 -6.78 -18.55 13.78
C LYS A 248 -6.39 -17.08 13.69
N ASP A 249 -5.32 -16.67 14.36
CA ASP A 249 -4.80 -15.30 14.30
C ASP A 249 -3.91 -15.15 13.08
N VAL A 250 -4.38 -14.40 12.09
CA VAL A 250 -3.75 -14.31 10.77
C VAL A 250 -3.68 -12.87 10.28
N VAL A 251 -2.68 -12.59 9.45
CA VAL A 251 -2.60 -11.37 8.65
C VAL A 251 -3.08 -11.67 7.25
N ILE A 252 -4.03 -10.89 6.76
CA ILE A 252 -4.45 -10.92 5.36
C ILE A 252 -3.73 -9.77 4.66
N VAL A 253 -3.05 -10.08 3.54
CA VAL A 253 -2.42 -9.09 2.67
C VAL A 253 -2.97 -9.28 1.27
N ALA A 254 -3.49 -8.23 0.65
CA ALA A 254 -4.03 -8.35 -0.71
C ALA A 254 -3.91 -7.07 -1.54
N SER A 255 -4.03 -7.24 -2.87
CA SER A 255 -4.13 -6.16 -3.86
C SER A 255 -5.50 -5.47 -3.82
N ASP A 256 -5.59 -4.30 -4.44
CA ASP A 256 -6.82 -3.51 -4.58
C ASP A 256 -7.95 -4.30 -5.25
N GLY A 257 -7.64 -5.24 -6.15
CA GLY A 257 -8.62 -6.16 -6.73
C GLY A 257 -9.47 -6.92 -5.71
N LEU A 258 -8.98 -7.15 -4.48
CA LEU A 258 -9.80 -7.66 -3.37
C LEU A 258 -10.56 -6.52 -2.66
N TRP A 259 -9.84 -5.48 -2.26
CA TRP A 259 -10.32 -4.42 -1.36
C TRP A 259 -11.28 -3.43 -2.01
N ASP A 260 -11.32 -3.37 -3.35
CA ASP A 260 -12.29 -2.60 -4.10
C ASP A 260 -13.73 -3.11 -3.92
N VAL A 261 -13.88 -4.39 -3.56
CA VAL A 261 -15.19 -5.06 -3.50
C VAL A 261 -15.49 -5.70 -2.16
N LEU A 262 -14.47 -6.04 -1.35
CA LEU A 262 -14.65 -6.57 0.01
C LEU A 262 -14.23 -5.55 1.08
N SER A 263 -15.06 -5.43 2.12
CA SER A 263 -14.69 -4.71 3.34
C SER A 263 -13.69 -5.52 4.18
N ASN A 264 -13.03 -4.85 5.13
CA ASN A 264 -12.13 -5.54 6.06
C ASN A 264 -12.89 -6.57 6.89
N GLU A 265 -14.09 -6.21 7.34
CA GLU A 265 -14.96 -7.02 8.17
C GLU A 265 -15.44 -8.28 7.42
N ASP A 266 -15.89 -8.13 6.18
CA ASP A 266 -16.31 -9.26 5.33
C ASP A 266 -15.15 -10.22 5.06
N ALA A 267 -13.97 -9.70 4.72
CA ALA A 267 -12.78 -10.53 4.52
C ALA A 267 -12.41 -11.30 5.81
N GLY A 268 -12.48 -10.64 6.97
CA GLY A 268 -12.24 -11.28 8.26
C GLY A 268 -13.28 -12.35 8.59
N LEU A 269 -14.55 -12.15 8.24
CA LEU A 269 -15.61 -13.14 8.43
C LEU A 269 -15.39 -14.39 7.56
N ILE A 270 -15.04 -14.20 6.29
CA ILE A 270 -14.72 -15.31 5.37
C ILE A 270 -13.60 -16.16 5.96
N VAL A 271 -12.47 -15.53 6.32
CA VAL A 271 -11.32 -16.26 6.85
C VAL A 271 -11.62 -16.95 8.18
N ARG A 272 -12.32 -16.29 9.12
CA ARG A 272 -12.73 -16.93 10.38
C ARG A 272 -13.66 -18.12 10.14
N SER A 273 -14.58 -18.03 9.18
CA SER A 273 -15.49 -19.13 8.82
C SER A 273 -14.73 -20.33 8.26
N THR A 274 -13.82 -20.10 7.32
CA THR A 274 -12.97 -21.15 6.73
C THR A 274 -12.12 -21.82 7.80
N LEU A 275 -11.37 -21.03 8.58
CA LEU A 275 -10.52 -21.55 9.65
C LEU A 275 -11.34 -22.22 10.77
N GLY A 276 -12.56 -21.79 11.04
CA GLY A 276 -13.45 -22.43 12.01
C GLY A 276 -13.96 -23.81 11.58
N SER A 277 -14.03 -24.07 10.28
CA SER A 277 -14.60 -25.30 9.70
C SER A 277 -13.54 -26.33 9.32
N THR A 278 -12.29 -25.92 9.16
CA THR A 278 -11.14 -26.78 8.83
C THR A 278 -10.43 -27.30 10.06
N ASP A 279 -9.78 -28.47 9.95
CA ASP A 279 -8.91 -29.01 11.00
C ASP A 279 -7.69 -28.11 11.24
N SER A 280 -7.31 -27.94 12.51
CA SER A 280 -6.18 -27.13 12.94
C SER A 280 -4.82 -27.66 12.46
N SER A 281 -4.70 -28.97 12.21
CA SER A 281 -3.47 -29.59 11.70
C SER A 281 -3.28 -29.46 10.20
N ASP A 282 -4.33 -29.08 9.45
CA ASP A 282 -4.25 -28.97 8.00
C ASP A 282 -3.63 -27.62 7.59
N SER A 283 -2.38 -27.65 7.11
CA SER A 283 -1.70 -26.45 6.62
C SER A 283 -2.37 -25.83 5.39
N SER A 284 -3.14 -26.60 4.62
CA SER A 284 -3.79 -26.12 3.39
C SER A 284 -4.96 -25.17 3.67
N ARG A 285 -5.46 -25.11 4.90
CA ARG A 285 -6.58 -24.24 5.30
C ARG A 285 -6.33 -22.74 5.06
N TYR A 286 -5.07 -22.29 5.15
CA TYR A 286 -4.74 -20.89 4.88
C TYR A 286 -4.81 -20.60 3.37
N THR A 287 -4.40 -21.56 2.54
CA THR A 287 -4.59 -21.52 1.10
C THR A 287 -6.07 -21.57 0.74
N GLN A 288 -6.87 -22.41 1.40
CA GLN A 288 -8.32 -22.45 1.22
C GLN A 288 -8.96 -21.11 1.60
N ALA A 289 -8.57 -20.52 2.72
CA ALA A 289 -9.07 -19.20 3.14
C ALA A 289 -8.72 -18.11 2.11
N ALA A 290 -7.52 -18.14 1.52
CA ALA A 290 -7.15 -17.24 0.43
C ALA A 290 -7.98 -17.48 -0.84
N GLN A 291 -8.27 -18.73 -1.19
CA GLN A 291 -9.13 -19.09 -2.31
C GLN A 291 -10.58 -18.64 -2.11
N ASP A 292 -11.10 -18.77 -0.89
CA ASP A 292 -12.46 -18.34 -0.53
C ASP A 292 -12.59 -16.82 -0.64
N LEU A 293 -11.57 -16.07 -0.22
CA LEU A 293 -11.50 -14.61 -0.44
C LEU A 293 -11.52 -14.24 -1.92
N ILE A 294 -10.72 -14.93 -2.75
CA ILE A 294 -10.70 -14.71 -4.20
C ILE A 294 -12.06 -15.03 -4.83
N ALA A 295 -12.67 -16.15 -4.44
CA ALA A 295 -13.97 -16.57 -4.94
C ALA A 295 -15.07 -15.57 -4.56
N ALA A 296 -15.06 -15.06 -3.32
CA ALA A 296 -15.98 -14.04 -2.86
C ALA A 296 -15.88 -12.75 -3.68
N ALA A 297 -14.65 -12.27 -3.94
CA ALA A 297 -14.43 -11.05 -4.70
C ALA A 297 -14.72 -11.19 -6.21
N ARG A 298 -14.43 -12.35 -6.82
CA ARG A 298 -14.79 -12.64 -8.23
C ARG A 298 -16.29 -12.82 -8.43
N GLY A 299 -17.01 -13.18 -7.37
CA GLY A 299 -18.46 -13.40 -7.42
C GLY A 299 -18.86 -14.50 -8.40
N GLN A 300 -20.15 -14.50 -8.75
CA GLN A 300 -20.73 -15.45 -9.70
C GLN A 300 -21.37 -14.70 -10.87
N GLN A 301 -21.47 -15.38 -12.01
CA GLN A 301 -22.17 -14.83 -13.16
C GLN A 301 -23.68 -14.81 -12.86
N ALA A 302 -24.29 -13.63 -12.95
CA ALA A 302 -25.73 -13.49 -12.75
C ALA A 302 -26.49 -14.31 -13.80
N SER A 303 -27.52 -15.03 -13.35
CA SER A 303 -28.39 -15.84 -14.21
C SER A 303 -29.35 -14.91 -14.98
N GLY A 304 -28.95 -14.48 -16.19
CA GLY A 304 -29.74 -13.60 -17.05
C GLY A 304 -29.02 -13.23 -18.36
N ASN A 305 -29.72 -12.55 -19.28
CA ASN A 305 -29.19 -12.18 -20.61
C ASN A 305 -28.01 -11.18 -20.56
N LEU A 306 -27.73 -10.58 -19.41
CA LEU A 306 -26.61 -9.65 -19.21
C LEU A 306 -25.50 -10.38 -18.44
N LYS A 307 -24.35 -10.65 -19.09
CA LYS A 307 -23.16 -11.28 -18.49
C LYS A 307 -22.50 -10.37 -17.45
N ARG A 308 -23.13 -10.18 -16.29
CA ARG A 308 -22.61 -9.37 -15.19
C ARG A 308 -22.21 -10.26 -14.03
N TRP A 309 -21.00 -10.06 -13.54
CA TRP A 309 -20.48 -10.73 -12.35
C TRP A 309 -20.91 -9.97 -11.09
N VAL A 310 -21.48 -10.69 -10.14
CA VAL A 310 -22.13 -10.15 -8.93
C VAL A 310 -21.65 -10.96 -7.73
N MET A 311 -21.29 -10.29 -6.64
CA MET A 311 -20.92 -10.97 -5.39
C MET A 311 -22.15 -11.57 -4.70
N ASN A 312 -21.95 -12.57 -3.85
CA ASN A 312 -23.04 -13.21 -3.10
C ASN A 312 -23.74 -12.23 -2.13
N SER A 313 -23.02 -11.24 -1.62
CA SER A 313 -23.54 -10.15 -0.79
C SER A 313 -24.31 -9.08 -1.57
N GLY A 314 -24.39 -9.21 -2.91
CA GLY A 314 -24.84 -8.15 -3.81
C GLY A 314 -23.72 -7.19 -4.18
N GLY A 315 -23.94 -6.36 -5.20
CA GLY A 315 -22.93 -5.41 -5.70
C GLY A 315 -22.08 -5.95 -6.85
N HIS A 316 -21.05 -5.19 -7.24
CA HIS A 316 -20.21 -5.52 -8.38
C HIS A 316 -19.06 -6.43 -7.95
N ALA A 317 -18.85 -7.54 -8.68
CA ALA A 317 -17.64 -8.32 -8.54
C ALA A 317 -16.40 -7.57 -9.04
N SER A 318 -15.23 -8.01 -8.59
CA SER A 318 -13.95 -7.49 -9.06
C SER A 318 -13.69 -7.93 -10.50
N TYR A 319 -13.28 -6.98 -11.33
CA TYR A 319 -12.81 -7.21 -12.70
C TYR A 319 -11.28 -7.15 -12.79
N ASP A 320 -10.61 -7.05 -11.64
CA ASP A 320 -9.17 -6.82 -11.55
C ASP A 320 -8.41 -8.09 -11.16
N ASP A 321 -7.09 -8.04 -11.31
CA ASP A 321 -6.19 -9.06 -10.79
C ASP A 321 -6.23 -9.08 -9.26
N ILE A 322 -6.47 -10.26 -8.71
CA ILE A 322 -6.58 -10.47 -7.27
C ILE A 322 -5.40 -11.33 -6.80
N THR A 323 -4.59 -10.77 -5.90
CA THR A 323 -3.56 -11.50 -5.16
C THR A 323 -3.86 -11.39 -3.68
N VAL A 324 -3.86 -12.51 -2.97
CA VAL A 324 -4.18 -12.60 -1.54
C VAL A 324 -3.20 -13.55 -0.86
N PHE A 325 -2.71 -13.14 0.31
CA PHE A 325 -1.98 -13.97 1.26
C PHE A 325 -2.73 -14.02 2.57
N VAL A 326 -2.86 -15.21 3.15
CA VAL A 326 -3.36 -15.44 4.51
C VAL A 326 -2.21 -16.03 5.32
N ILE A 327 -1.67 -15.24 6.24
CA ILE A 327 -0.41 -15.51 6.93
C ILE A 327 -0.68 -15.79 8.42
N PRO A 328 -0.54 -17.04 8.89
CA PRO A 328 -0.75 -17.37 10.30
C PRO A 328 0.35 -16.83 11.22
N LEU A 329 -0.03 -16.04 12.23
CA LEU A 329 0.91 -15.41 13.16
C LEU A 329 1.52 -16.38 14.17
N LYS A 330 0.81 -17.44 14.53
CA LYS A 330 1.29 -18.49 15.45
C LYS A 330 2.65 -19.07 15.07
N TYR A 331 2.95 -19.17 13.77
CA TYR A 331 4.21 -19.74 13.27
C TYR A 331 5.28 -18.70 12.97
N CYS A 332 4.99 -17.42 13.24
CA CYS A 332 5.88 -16.29 13.00
C CYS A 332 6.51 -15.79 14.29
N ALA A 333 5.82 -15.93 15.43
CA ALA A 333 6.42 -15.80 16.74
C ALA A 333 7.20 -17.09 17.04
N ALA A 334 8.53 -17.03 17.10
CA ALA A 334 9.29 -18.11 17.72
C ALA A 334 8.78 -18.27 19.17
N PRO A 335 8.66 -19.50 19.70
CA PRO A 335 8.44 -19.64 21.14
C PRO A 335 9.57 -18.90 21.87
N PRO A 336 9.29 -18.25 23.02
CA PRO A 336 10.37 -17.72 23.85
C PRO A 336 11.31 -18.89 24.13
N THR A 337 12.53 -18.80 23.62
CA THR A 337 13.61 -19.60 24.17
C THR A 337 13.72 -19.16 25.62
N ASN A 338 13.84 -20.11 26.55
CA ASN A 338 14.07 -19.84 27.98
C ASN A 338 15.42 -19.11 28.14
N PHE A 339 15.46 -17.84 27.76
CA PHE A 339 16.40 -16.89 28.26
C PHE A 339 15.67 -16.25 29.43
N GLU A 340 16.24 -16.48 30.61
CA GLU A 340 15.87 -15.76 31.82
C GLU A 340 15.80 -14.27 31.47
N GLU A 341 14.79 -13.61 32.03
CA GLU A 341 14.52 -12.18 31.88
C GLU A 341 15.78 -11.37 32.20
N GLU A 342 16.58 -11.07 31.18
CA GLU A 342 17.40 -9.87 31.17
C GLU A 342 16.65 -8.85 30.32
N ASP A 343 16.37 -7.71 30.95
CA ASP A 343 15.60 -6.61 30.41
C ASP A 343 15.89 -6.37 28.91
N ASP A 344 14.86 -6.43 28.07
CA ASP A 344 14.88 -6.09 26.63
C ASP A 344 15.24 -4.59 26.36
N ASP A 345 15.81 -3.90 27.35
CA ASP A 345 16.61 -2.66 27.24
C ASP A 345 18.11 -2.97 27.00
N GLU A 346 18.45 -4.20 26.62
CA GLU A 346 19.83 -4.61 26.38
C GLU A 346 20.46 -3.83 25.20
N MET A 347 21.39 -2.95 25.55
CA MET A 347 22.29 -2.29 24.62
C MET A 347 22.95 -3.35 23.73
N LEU A 348 23.00 -3.09 22.43
CA LEU A 348 24.03 -3.73 21.60
C LEU A 348 25.39 -3.14 22.03
N SER A 349 26.00 -3.71 23.07
CA SER A 349 27.41 -3.52 23.34
C SER A 349 28.18 -4.37 22.34
N LEU A 350 28.85 -3.69 21.42
CA LEU A 350 29.79 -4.30 20.49
C LEU A 350 31.18 -3.92 20.99
N GLU A 351 31.83 -4.84 21.73
CA GLU A 351 33.27 -4.78 21.96
C GLU A 351 34.06 -5.06 20.67
#